data_AF-A7T418-F1
#
_entry.id   AF-A7T418-F1
#
_cell.length_a   1.000
_cell.length_b   1.000
_cell.length_c   1.000
_cell.angle_alpha   90.00
_cell.angle_beta   90.00
_cell.angle_gamma   90.00
#
_symmetry.space_group_name_H-M   'P 1'
#
loop_
_entity.id
_entity.type
_entity.pdbx_description
1 polymer ?
#
loop_
_entity_poly.entity_id
_entity_poly.type
_entity_poly.pdbx_seq_one_letter_code
_entity_poly.pdbx_strand_id
1 'polypeptide(L)'
;MYQYPDGYNIYSMYQYSDGYNIYSMYQYSDGYNIYSMYQYSDGYYIYSMYQYSDGYNIYSMYQYSDGYYIYSMYQYSDGYNIYSMYQYSDGYKMYSMYQYSDGYYIYSMYQYSDGYNIYSMYLFSDGYYIYSMYLFSD
;
A
#
# COMPACT_ATOMS: atom_id res chain seq x y z
N MET A 1 -14.39 29.42 -13.80
CA MET A 1 -14.53 29.20 -12.35
C MET A 1 -14.32 27.72 -12.11
N TYR A 2 -13.17 27.34 -11.55
CA TYR A 2 -13.02 25.99 -11.01
C TYR A 2 -13.79 25.97 -9.70
N GLN A 3 -14.86 25.18 -9.66
CA GLN A 3 -15.57 24.93 -8.40
C GLN A 3 -14.71 23.96 -7.60
N TYR A 4 -14.33 24.39 -6.39
CA TYR A 4 -13.80 23.53 -5.34
C TYR A 4 -14.98 23.25 -4.39
N PRO A 5 -15.77 22.19 -4.62
CA PRO A 5 -16.83 21.87 -3.70
C PRO A 5 -16.24 21.20 -2.46
N ASP A 6 -16.36 21.92 -1.35
CA ASP A 6 -16.21 21.35 -0.02
C ASP A 6 -17.55 20.75 0.41
N GLY A 7 -17.55 19.51 0.88
CA GLY A 7 -18.81 18.82 1.18
C GLY A 7 -18.67 17.64 2.11
N TYR A 8 -19.71 17.37 2.89
CA TYR A 8 -19.74 16.18 3.76
C TYR A 8 -19.76 14.88 2.93
N ASN A 9 -20.51 14.85 1.82
CA ASN A 9 -20.56 13.73 0.89
C ASN A 9 -20.36 14.23 -0.54
N ILE A 10 -19.39 13.65 -1.25
CA ILE A 10 -19.04 13.98 -2.62
C ILE A 10 -19.13 12.70 -3.45
N TYR A 11 -20.11 12.64 -4.35
CA TYR A 11 -20.39 11.42 -5.11
C TYR A 11 -19.49 11.25 -6.33
N SER A 12 -19.20 12.33 -7.05
CA SER A 12 -18.36 12.32 -8.24
C SER A 12 -17.85 13.74 -8.54
N MET A 13 -16.54 13.89 -8.69
CA MET A 13 -15.94 15.10 -9.27
C MET A 13 -14.76 14.76 -10.17
N TYR A 14 -14.38 15.73 -10.99
CA TYR A 14 -13.28 15.54 -11.93
C TYR A 14 -11.95 16.08 -11.42
N GLN A 15 -11.92 17.22 -10.73
CA GLN A 15 -10.66 17.89 -10.40
C GLN A 15 -10.30 17.81 -8.93
N TYR A 16 -10.83 18.72 -8.11
CA TYR A 16 -10.47 18.88 -6.71
C TYR A 16 -11.71 18.74 -5.86
N SER A 17 -11.57 18.11 -4.70
CA SER A 17 -12.56 18.19 -3.64
C SER A 17 -11.97 17.86 -2.29
N ASP A 18 -12.49 18.54 -1.28
CA ASP A 18 -12.21 18.23 0.11
C ASP A 18 -13.52 17.82 0.78
N GLY A 19 -13.53 16.66 1.44
CA GLY A 19 -14.78 16.15 2.00
C GLY A 19 -14.64 15.00 2.97
N TYR A 20 -15.69 14.76 3.75
CA TYR A 20 -15.65 13.67 4.72
C TYR A 20 -15.78 12.30 4.04
N ASN A 21 -16.73 12.15 3.10
CA ASN A 21 -16.86 10.95 2.26
C ASN A 21 -16.78 11.32 0.78
N ILE A 22 -15.84 10.70 0.06
CA ILE A 22 -15.62 10.89 -1.37
C ILE A 22 -15.77 9.54 -2.07
N TYR A 23 -16.79 9.39 -2.90
CA TYR A 23 -17.09 8.11 -3.54
C TYR A 23 -16.30 7.87 -4.82
N SER A 24 -16.07 8.91 -5.63
CA SER A 24 -15.34 8.78 -6.89
C SER A 24 -14.71 10.11 -7.29
N MET A 25 -13.40 10.11 -7.55
CA MET A 25 -12.81 11.21 -8.31
C MET A 25 -11.62 10.84 -9.19
N TYR A 26 -11.27 11.79 -10.04
CA TYR A 26 -10.25 11.60 -11.04
C TYR A 26 -8.89 12.17 -10.66
N GLN A 27 -8.78 13.44 -10.27
CA GLN A 27 -7.46 14.05 -10.01
C GLN A 27 -7.06 14.05 -8.53
N TYR A 28 -7.62 14.95 -7.72
CA TYR A 28 -7.16 15.19 -6.35
C TYR A 28 -8.32 15.14 -5.37
N SER A 29 -8.10 14.44 -4.25
CA SER A 29 -9.03 14.45 -3.13
C SER A 29 -8.30 14.46 -1.79
N ASP A 30 -8.79 15.27 -0.86
CA ASP A 30 -8.48 15.16 0.57
C ASP A 30 -9.78 14.75 1.30
N GLY A 31 -9.73 13.68 2.08
CA GLY A 31 -10.91 13.29 2.82
C GLY A 31 -10.74 12.17 3.83
N TYR A 32 -11.73 12.03 4.71
CA TYR A 32 -11.67 11.00 5.74
C TYR A 32 -11.89 9.59 5.16
N ASN A 33 -12.89 9.42 4.29
CA ASN A 33 -13.15 8.18 3.55
C ASN A 33 -13.15 8.43 2.04
N ILE A 34 -12.29 7.74 1.30
CA ILE A 34 -12.16 7.81 -0.15
C ILE A 34 -12.36 6.42 -0.74
N TYR A 35 -13.42 6.23 -1.52
CA TYR A 35 -13.78 4.91 -2.05
C TYR A 35 -13.07 4.55 -3.34
N SER A 36 -12.95 5.50 -4.28
CA SER A 36 -12.32 5.29 -5.57
C SER A 36 -11.68 6.56 -6.07
N MET A 37 -10.40 6.51 -6.38
CA MET A 37 -9.65 7.66 -6.86
C MET A 37 -8.58 7.25 -7.87
N TYR A 38 -8.34 8.10 -8.87
CA TYR A 38 -7.45 7.75 -9.98
C TYR A 38 -6.02 8.27 -9.79
N GLN A 39 -5.81 9.58 -9.55
CA GLN A 39 -4.45 10.12 -9.42
C GLN A 39 -3.98 10.21 -7.96
N TYR A 40 -4.44 11.20 -7.21
CA TYR A 40 -3.88 11.53 -5.89
C TYR A 40 -4.94 11.57 -4.82
N SER A 41 -4.71 10.86 -3.71
CA SER A 41 -5.56 10.92 -2.53
C SER A 41 -4.73 11.06 -1.26
N ASP A 42 -5.15 11.96 -0.38
CA ASP A 42 -4.77 11.98 1.03
C ASP A 42 -6.03 11.66 1.86
N GLY A 43 -5.94 10.70 2.77
CA GLY A 43 -7.09 10.38 3.59
C GLY A 43 -6.90 9.30 4.64
N TYR A 44 -7.84 9.23 5.59
CA TYR A 44 -7.73 8.25 6.67
C TYR A 44 -8.03 6.83 6.19
N TYR A 45 -9.10 6.65 5.41
CA TYR A 45 -9.48 5.38 4.79
C TYR A 45 -9.57 5.51 3.27
N ILE A 46 -8.76 4.73 2.57
CA ILE A 46 -8.70 4.72 1.10
C ILE A 46 -8.96 3.29 0.62
N TYR A 47 -10.07 3.08 -0.10
CA TYR A 47 -10.48 1.74 -0.53
C TYR A 47 -9.83 1.30 -1.84
N SER A 48 -9.79 2.17 -2.84
CA SER A 48 -9.24 1.85 -4.16
C SER A 48 -8.56 3.04 -4.78
N MET A 49 -7.29 2.86 -5.15
CA MET A 49 -6.48 3.90 -5.79
C MET A 49 -5.68 3.37 -6.97
N TYR A 50 -5.40 4.25 -7.94
CA TYR A 50 -4.60 3.88 -9.12
C TYR A 50 -3.16 4.41 -9.14
N GLN A 51 -2.91 5.71 -8.87
CA GLN A 51 -1.52 6.23 -8.83
C GLN A 51 -0.93 6.42 -7.42
N TYR A 52 -1.35 7.41 -6.65
CA TYR A 52 -0.66 7.82 -5.42
C TYR A 52 -1.63 7.98 -4.25
N SER A 53 -1.35 7.29 -3.15
CA SER A 53 -2.10 7.44 -1.90
C SER A 53 -1.18 7.69 -0.72
N ASP A 54 -1.62 8.59 0.15
CA ASP A 54 -1.15 8.72 1.53
C ASP A 54 -2.36 8.49 2.45
N GLY A 55 -2.22 7.62 3.44
CA GLY A 55 -3.32 7.39 4.37
C GLY A 55 -3.09 6.39 5.49
N TYR A 56 -3.98 6.41 6.47
CA TYR A 56 -3.84 5.51 7.62
C TYR A 56 -4.21 4.06 7.27
N ASN A 57 -5.29 3.84 6.51
CA ASN A 57 -5.69 2.53 5.99
C ASN A 57 -5.89 2.59 4.47
N ILE A 58 -5.13 1.78 3.72
CA ILE A 58 -5.23 1.65 2.27
C ILE A 58 -5.55 0.19 1.92
N TYR A 59 -6.71 -0.05 1.31
CA TYR A 59 -7.17 -1.42 1.02
C TYR A 59 -6.61 -1.97 -0.29
N SER A 60 -6.62 -1.17 -1.36
CA SER A 60 -6.16 -1.59 -2.68
C SER A 60 -5.54 -0.41 -3.41
N MET A 61 -4.30 -0.58 -3.85
CA MET A 61 -3.61 0.44 -4.62
C MET A 61 -2.68 -0.20 -5.67
N TYR A 62 -2.51 0.46 -6.80
CA TYR A 62 -1.78 -0.07 -7.95
C TYR A 62 -0.32 0.40 -8.00
N GLN A 63 -0.05 1.72 -8.00
CA GLN A 63 1.33 2.21 -8.10
C GLN A 63 1.99 2.47 -6.74
N TYR A 64 1.65 3.56 -6.05
CA TYR A 64 2.37 4.03 -4.87
C TYR A 64 1.44 4.25 -3.68
N SER A 65 1.78 3.67 -2.54
CA SER A 65 1.14 3.96 -1.25
C SER A 65 2.18 4.27 -0.18
N ASP A 66 1.91 5.30 0.60
CA ASP A 66 2.45 5.48 1.94
C ASP A 66 1.30 5.34 2.93
N GLY A 67 1.46 4.50 3.96
CA GLY A 67 0.40 4.38 4.96
C GLY A 67 0.66 3.42 6.11
N TYR A 68 -0.12 3.57 7.17
CA TYR A 68 0.09 2.74 8.37
C TYR A 68 -0.33 1.28 8.15
N TYR A 69 -1.49 1.06 7.52
CA TYR A 69 -2.00 -0.26 7.16
C TYR A 69 -2.28 -0.33 5.65
N ILE A 70 -1.62 -1.26 4.97
CA ILE A 70 -1.78 -1.49 3.54
C ILE A 70 -2.18 -2.95 3.31
N TYR A 71 -3.35 -3.19 2.74
CA TYR A 71 -3.86 -4.55 2.56
C TYR A 71 -3.37 -5.22 1.26
N SER A 72 -3.47 -4.52 0.14
CA SER A 72 -3.08 -5.06 -1.17
C SER A 72 -2.48 -3.99 -2.04
N MET A 73 -1.29 -4.27 -2.55
CA MET A 73 -0.53 -3.32 -3.35
C MET A 73 0.28 -4.00 -4.45
N TYR A 74 0.39 -3.34 -5.61
CA TYR A 74 1.03 -3.93 -6.78
C TYR A 74 2.49 -3.48 -6.96
N GLN A 75 2.79 -2.19 -7.05
CA GLN A 75 4.17 -1.74 -7.30
C GLN A 75 4.94 -1.41 -6.02
N TYR A 76 4.67 -0.27 -5.37
CA TYR A 76 5.52 0.28 -4.31
C TYR A 76 4.70 0.65 -3.09
N SER A 77 5.09 0.12 -1.93
CA SER A 77 4.47 0.45 -0.65
C SER A 77 5.52 0.78 0.41
N ASP A 78 5.27 1.83 1.17
CA ASP A 78 5.91 2.07 2.47
C ASP A 78 4.82 2.02 3.54
N GLY A 79 5.03 1.27 4.61
CA GLY A 79 4.05 1.21 5.68
C GLY A 79 4.36 0.36 6.88
N TYR A 80 3.65 0.60 7.99
CA TYR A 80 3.92 -0.13 9.23
C TYR A 80 3.43 -1.59 9.17
N ASN A 81 2.24 -1.85 8.61
CA ASN A 81 1.75 -3.20 8.34
C ASN A 81 1.33 -3.35 6.88
N ILE A 82 1.91 -4.32 6.18
CA ILE A 82 1.62 -4.62 4.77
C ILE A 82 1.20 -6.08 4.63
N TYR A 83 -0.01 -6.33 4.14
CA TYR A 83 -0.53 -7.70 4.05
C TYR A 83 -0.14 -8.43 2.77
N SER A 84 -0.28 -7.78 1.60
CA SER A 84 0.01 -8.39 0.31
C SER A 84 0.63 -7.40 -0.64
N MET A 85 1.74 -7.83 -1.26
CA MET A 85 2.51 -7.02 -2.20
C MET A 85 3.13 -7.82 -3.31
N TYR A 86 3.15 -7.21 -4.49
CA TYR A 86 3.74 -7.84 -5.66
C TYR A 86 5.21 -7.43 -5.90
N GLN A 87 5.53 -6.14 -6.04
CA GLN A 87 6.91 -5.74 -6.38
C GLN A 87 7.75 -5.36 -5.16
N TYR A 88 7.61 -4.14 -4.62
CA TYR A 88 8.54 -3.57 -3.65
C TYR A 88 7.82 -3.07 -2.41
N SER A 89 8.25 -3.53 -1.24
CA SER A 89 7.79 -2.99 0.04
C SER A 89 8.91 -2.63 0.99
N ASP A 90 8.69 -1.56 1.74
CA ASP A 90 9.38 -1.27 2.98
C ASP A 90 8.35 -1.27 4.12
N GLY A 91 8.64 -1.93 5.24
CA GLY A 91 7.73 -1.90 6.37
C GLY A 91 8.13 -2.65 7.62
N TYR A 92 7.41 -2.38 8.72
CA TYR A 92 7.71 -3.04 9.99
C TYR A 92 7.21 -4.50 10.04
N LYS A 93 6.00 -4.77 9.54
CA LYS A 93 5.39 -6.10 9.49
C LYS A 93 4.80 -6.40 8.12
N MET A 94 5.29 -7.46 7.49
CA MET A 94 4.91 -7.84 6.13
C MET A 94 4.49 -9.30 6.07
N TYR A 95 3.29 -9.57 5.53
CA TYR A 95 2.72 -10.92 5.55
C TYR A 95 3.04 -11.76 4.30
N SER A 96 2.75 -11.23 3.11
CA SER A 96 2.94 -11.94 1.85
C SER A 96 3.51 -11.03 0.78
N MET A 97 4.68 -11.40 0.30
CA MET A 97 5.51 -10.55 -0.55
C MET A 97 6.11 -11.37 -1.69
N TYR A 98 6.05 -10.83 -2.91
CA TYR A 98 6.49 -11.57 -4.08
C TYR A 98 7.94 -11.25 -4.51
N GLN A 99 8.27 -10.03 -4.92
CA GLN A 99 9.62 -9.74 -5.42
C GLN A 99 10.59 -9.29 -4.32
N TYR A 100 10.46 -8.07 -3.83
CA TYR A 100 11.44 -7.43 -2.95
C TYR A 100 10.76 -6.90 -1.70
N SER A 101 11.39 -7.12 -0.55
CA SER A 101 10.97 -6.54 0.71
C SER A 101 12.17 -6.15 1.57
N ASP A 102 12.00 -5.05 2.29
CA ASP A 102 12.87 -4.64 3.41
C ASP A 102 11.98 -4.44 4.64
N GLY A 103 12.31 -5.07 5.76
CA GLY A 103 11.51 -4.86 6.96
C GLY A 103 11.84 -5.71 8.17
N TYR A 104 11.23 -5.36 9.30
CA TYR A 104 11.59 -5.98 10.57
C TYR A 104 11.02 -7.40 10.75
N TYR A 105 9.75 -7.61 10.41
CA TYR A 105 9.07 -8.90 10.46
C TYR A 105 8.49 -9.26 9.11
N ILE A 106 8.91 -10.39 8.55
CA ILE A 106 8.51 -10.84 7.23
C ILE A 106 8.03 -12.30 7.31
N TYR A 107 6.74 -12.53 7.06
CA TYR A 107 6.15 -13.87 7.23
C TYR A 107 6.37 -14.77 6.01
N SER A 108 6.18 -14.27 4.79
CA SER A 108 6.33 -15.05 3.57
C SER A 108 6.90 -14.21 2.44
N MET A 109 7.98 -14.72 1.84
CA MET A 109 8.73 -14.08 0.76
C MET A 109 9.04 -15.05 -0.36
N TYR A 110 8.87 -14.60 -1.61
CA TYR A 110 9.21 -15.42 -2.76
C TYR A 110 10.62 -15.17 -3.30
N GLN A 111 11.03 -13.93 -3.66
CA GLN A 111 12.34 -13.71 -4.32
C GLN A 111 13.45 -13.16 -3.43
N TYR A 112 13.29 -11.96 -2.87
CA TYR A 112 14.35 -11.29 -2.13
C TYR A 112 13.79 -10.61 -0.89
N SER A 113 14.44 -10.82 0.25
CA SER A 113 14.14 -10.09 1.48
C SER A 113 15.39 -9.66 2.21
N ASP A 114 15.34 -8.45 2.77
CA ASP A 114 16.21 -8.00 3.85
C ASP A 114 15.34 -7.80 5.09
N GLY A 115 15.73 -8.40 6.22
CA GLY A 115 14.93 -8.21 7.43
C GLY A 115 15.44 -8.86 8.70
N TYR A 116 14.93 -8.38 9.83
CA TYR A 116 15.38 -8.88 11.13
C TYR A 116 14.83 -10.28 11.43
N ASN A 117 13.54 -10.53 11.21
CA ASN A 117 12.90 -11.85 11.33
C ASN A 117 12.18 -12.24 10.04
N ILE A 118 12.59 -13.36 9.44
CA ILE A 118 12.03 -13.91 8.20
C ILE A 118 11.54 -15.34 8.47
N TYR A 119 10.23 -15.56 8.41
CA TYR A 119 9.62 -16.86 8.74
C TYR A 119 9.71 -17.87 7.58
N SER A 120 9.44 -17.44 6.35
CA SER A 120 9.47 -18.29 5.17
C SER A 120 10.02 -17.55 3.95
N MET A 121 11.05 -18.12 3.32
CA MET A 121 11.73 -17.60 2.15
C MET A 121 11.88 -18.68 1.06
N TYR A 122 11.71 -18.31 -0.22
CA TYR A 122 11.85 -19.26 -1.34
C TYR A 122 13.12 -19.12 -2.20
N LEU A 123 13.77 -17.95 -2.25
CA LEU A 123 15.03 -17.77 -2.99
C LEU A 123 16.11 -17.18 -2.08
N PHE A 124 16.21 -15.86 -1.97
CA PHE A 124 17.31 -15.20 -1.26
C PHE A 124 16.82 -14.36 -0.08
N SER A 125 17.53 -14.44 1.04
CA SER A 125 17.34 -13.50 2.13
C SER A 125 18.66 -13.09 2.77
N ASP A 126 18.74 -11.82 3.17
CA ASP A 126 19.66 -11.34 4.19
C ASP A 126 18.85 -11.07 5.46
N GLY A 127 19.30 -11.56 6.60
CA GLY A 127 18.53 -11.38 7.83
C GLY A 127 19.10 -12.06 9.05
N TYR A 128 18.71 -11.54 10.22
CA TYR A 128 19.24 -12.01 11.50
C TYR A 128 18.64 -13.35 11.94
N TYR A 129 17.33 -13.53 11.75
CA TYR A 129 16.62 -14.76 12.09
C TYR A 129 15.80 -15.26 10.91
N ILE A 130 16.25 -16.35 10.29
CA ILE A 130 15.55 -17.01 9.18
C ILE A 130 15.08 -18.40 9.63
N TYR A 131 13.76 -18.63 9.66
CA TYR A 131 13.19 -19.87 10.19
C TYR A 131 13.06 -20.97 9.14
N SER A 132 12.70 -20.62 7.91
CA SER A 132 12.59 -21.55 6.79
C SER A 132 13.04 -20.89 5.51
N MET A 133 14.00 -21.52 4.83
CA MET A 133 14.48 -21.10 3.52
C MET A 133 14.49 -22.30 2.58
N TYR A 134 13.80 -22.17 1.46
CA TYR A 134 13.99 -23.03 0.31
C TYR A 134 14.97 -22.33 -0.64
N LEU A 135 15.89 -23.08 -1.23
CA LEU A 135 16.81 -22.62 -2.24
C LEU A 135 16.70 -23.58 -3.41
N PHE A 136 16.42 -23.07 -4.61
CA PHE A 136 16.50 -23.88 -5.81
C PHE A 136 17.98 -24.03 -6.19
N SER A 137 18.49 -25.26 -6.12
CA SER A 137 19.79 -25.62 -6.72
C SER A 137 19.51 -26.44 -7.99
N ASP A 138 19.94 -25.94 -9.14
CA ASP A 138 20.03 -26.73 -10.39
C ASP A 138 21.01 -27.91 -10.23
#